data_AF-A0A1Q7VVP7-F1
#
_entry.id   AF-A0A1Q7VVP7-F1
#
_cell.length_a   1.000
_cell.length_b   1.000
_cell.length_c   1.000
_cell.angle_alpha   90.00
_cell.angle_beta   90.00
_cell.angle_gamma   90.00
#
_symmetry.space_group_name_H-M   'P 1'
#
loop_
_entity.id
_entity.type
_entity.pdbx_description
1 polymer ?
#
loop_
_entity_poly.entity_id
_entity_poly.type
_entity_poly.pdbx_seq_one_letter_code
_entity_poly.pdbx_strand_id
1 'polypeptide(L)'
;MTERGAFREKFDALDAAMRATLVFRYREGLPLAHVAQLVEADVERLGPRIERALAGLGCGEEALRQRLDELRDDPGLSSFALITVVRAERRRRRFRLGGLVWRRA
;
A
#
# COMPACT_ATOMS: atom_id res chain seq x y z
N MET A 1 -19.76 6.82 -14.92
CA MET A 1 -18.80 6.48 -13.85
C MET A 1 -18.05 7.75 -13.49
N THR A 2 -18.09 8.21 -12.23
CA THR A 2 -17.41 9.45 -11.82
C THR A 2 -15.90 9.22 -11.71
N GLU A 3 -15.10 10.26 -11.92
CA GLU A 3 -13.63 10.17 -11.81
C GLU A 3 -13.17 9.66 -10.43
N ARG A 4 -13.94 10.00 -9.38
CA ARG A 4 -13.73 9.50 -8.01
C ARG A 4 -13.94 7.99 -7.89
N GLY A 5 -14.98 7.45 -8.54
CA GLY A 5 -15.24 6.01 -8.60
C GLY A 5 -14.13 5.25 -9.33
N ALA A 6 -13.68 5.78 -10.48
CA ALA A 6 -12.61 5.19 -11.27
C ALA A 6 -11.26 5.18 -10.52
N PHE A 7 -10.94 6.24 -9.78
CA PHE A 7 -9.76 6.26 -8.92
C PHE A 7 -9.86 5.22 -7.81
N ARG A 8 -10.99 5.18 -7.11
CA ARG A 8 -11.18 4.26 -5.98
C ARG A 8 -11.03 2.82 -6.39
N GLU A 9 -11.61 2.44 -7.52
CA GLU A 9 -11.48 1.09 -8.08
C GLU A 9 -10.02 0.73 -8.39
N LYS A 10 -9.29 1.60 -9.09
CA LYS A 10 -7.86 1.38 -9.39
C LYS A 10 -7.01 1.34 -8.11
N PHE A 11 -7.33 2.19 -7.14
CA PHE A 11 -6.63 2.23 -5.86
C PHE A 11 -6.86 0.95 -5.06
N ASP A 12 -8.10 0.46 -4.98
CA ASP A 12 -8.44 -0.77 -4.29
C ASP A 12 -7.90 -2.04 -4.97
N ALA A 13 -7.64 -1.98 -6.27
CA ALA A 13 -6.96 -3.04 -7.00
C ALA A 13 -5.46 -3.16 -6.66
N LEU A 14 -4.85 -2.16 -6.02
CA LEU A 14 -3.48 -2.23 -5.54
C LEU A 14 -3.38 -3.20 -4.35
N ASP A 15 -2.25 -3.90 -4.27
CA ASP A 15 -1.95 -4.73 -3.12
C ASP A 15 -1.92 -3.90 -1.81
N ALA A 16 -2.20 -4.54 -0.68
CA ALA A 16 -2.32 -3.85 0.60
C ALA A 16 -1.04 -3.09 0.99
N ALA A 17 0.14 -3.62 0.65
CA ALA A 17 1.41 -2.97 0.94
C ALA A 17 1.59 -1.69 0.10
N MET A 18 1.18 -1.70 -1.16
CA MET A 18 1.21 -0.52 -2.00
C MET A 18 0.18 0.53 -1.56
N ARG A 19 -1.05 0.14 -1.21
CA ARG A 19 -2.04 1.08 -0.64
C ARG A 19 -1.51 1.74 0.64
N ALA A 20 -0.95 0.94 1.55
CA ALA A 20 -0.31 1.44 2.76
C ALA A 20 0.85 2.39 2.44
N THR A 21 1.69 2.02 1.47
CA THR A 21 2.83 2.86 1.02
C THR A 21 2.35 4.23 0.56
N LEU A 22 1.35 4.29 -0.31
CA LEU A 22 0.84 5.55 -0.86
C LEU A 22 0.19 6.40 0.24
N VAL A 23 -0.59 5.79 1.12
CA VAL A 23 -1.21 6.49 2.26
C VAL A 23 -0.16 7.08 3.19
N PHE A 24 0.83 6.28 3.63
CA PHE A 24 1.87 6.74 4.53
C PHE A 24 2.78 7.80 3.90
N ARG A 25 3.13 7.65 2.62
CA ARG A 25 4.02 8.58 1.94
C ARG A 25 3.34 9.91 1.64
N TYR A 26 2.11 9.87 1.12
CA TYR A 26 1.46 11.03 0.50
C TYR A 26 0.39 11.67 1.39
N ARG A 27 -0.34 10.88 2.19
CA ARG A 27 -1.32 11.43 3.14
C ARG A 27 -0.68 11.79 4.48
N GLU A 28 0.11 10.87 5.04
CA GLU A 28 0.76 11.07 6.35
C GLU A 28 2.11 11.79 6.25
N GLY A 29 2.62 12.01 5.03
CA GLY A 29 3.87 12.75 4.80
C GLY A 29 5.14 12.04 5.29
N LEU A 30 5.10 10.73 5.54
CA LEU A 30 6.25 10.01 6.10
C LEU A 30 7.41 9.93 5.09
N PRO A 31 8.67 9.97 5.57
CA PRO A 31 9.85 9.70 4.74
C PRO A 31 9.81 8.29 4.14
N LEU A 32 10.31 8.13 2.90
CA LEU A 32 10.29 6.85 2.19
C LEU A 32 10.95 5.71 2.99
N ALA A 33 12.03 5.99 3.71
CA ALA A 33 12.70 5.02 4.58
C ALA A 33 11.80 4.51 5.71
N HIS A 34 11.01 5.39 6.34
CA HIS A 34 10.06 4.99 7.39
C HIS A 34 8.91 4.19 6.80
N VAL A 35 8.41 4.58 5.63
CA VAL A 35 7.38 3.81 4.92
C VAL A 35 7.89 2.40 4.61
N ALA A 36 9.10 2.27 4.08
CA ALA A 36 9.73 0.98 3.78
C ALA A 36 9.82 0.08 5.01
N GLN A 37 10.17 0.63 6.18
CA GLN A 37 10.15 -0.12 7.45
C GLN A 37 8.74 -0.57 7.83
N LEU A 38 7.74 0.31 7.73
CA LEU A 38 6.35 0.00 8.08
C LEU A 38 5.77 -1.10 7.19
N VAL A 39 6.07 -1.08 5.89
CA VAL A 39 5.55 -2.08 4.94
C VAL A 39 6.49 -3.28 4.74
N GLU A 40 7.57 -3.36 5.52
CA GLU A 40 8.60 -4.40 5.44
C GLU A 40 9.06 -4.63 3.99
N ALA A 41 9.44 -3.53 3.31
CA ALA A 41 9.93 -3.52 1.94
C ALA A 41 11.34 -2.92 1.85
N ASP A 42 12.04 -3.27 0.77
CA ASP A 42 13.32 -2.67 0.42
C ASP A 42 13.08 -1.26 -0.13
N VAL A 43 13.73 -0.27 0.49
CA VAL A 43 13.59 1.16 0.16
C VAL A 43 14.01 1.46 -1.28
N GLU A 44 15.07 0.81 -1.78
CA GLU A 44 15.58 1.03 -3.14
C GLU A 44 14.59 0.55 -4.20
N ARG A 45 13.85 -0.52 -3.86
CA ARG A 45 12.82 -1.09 -4.73
C ARG A 45 11.48 -0.38 -4.58
N LEU A 46 11.27 0.38 -3.51
CA LEU A 46 9.99 1.01 -3.22
C LEU A 46 9.73 2.22 -4.13
N GLY A 47 10.74 3.06 -4.38
CA GLY A 47 10.63 4.21 -5.28
C GLY A 47 10.10 3.85 -6.67
N PRO A 48 10.76 2.96 -7.44
CA PRO A 48 10.29 2.54 -8.76
C PRO A 48 8.94 1.81 -8.75
N ARG A 49 8.50 1.28 -7.61
CA ARG A 49 7.16 0.69 -7.47
C ARG A 49 6.10 1.76 -7.25
N ILE A 50 6.42 2.81 -6.49
CA ILE A 50 5.54 3.97 -6.31
C ILE A 50 5.31 4.66 -7.65
N GLU A 51 6.36 4.93 -8.42
CA GLU A 51 6.24 5.57 -9.75
C GLU A 51 5.32 4.76 -10.69
N ARG A 52 5.49 3.43 -10.73
CA ARG A 52 4.59 2.55 -11.51
C ARG A 52 3.16 2.56 -11.00
N ALA A 53 2.95 2.62 -9.69
CA ALA A 53 1.62 2.71 -9.11
C ALA A 53 0.94 4.05 -9.48
N LEU A 54 1.66 5.16 -9.40
CA LEU A 54 1.16 6.48 -9.81
C LEU A 54 0.76 6.50 -11.29
N ALA A 55 1.62 5.95 -12.15
CA ALA A 55 1.31 5.79 -13.58
C ALA A 55 0.05 4.94 -13.81
N GLY A 56 -0.11 3.83 -13.09
CA GLY A 56 -1.30 2.98 -13.17
C GLY A 56 -2.58 3.64 -12.67
N LEU A 57 -2.48 4.46 -11.62
CA LEU A 57 -3.59 5.29 -11.13
C LEU A 57 -3.95 6.41 -12.10
N GLY A 58 -3.00 6.81 -12.97
CA GLY A 58 -3.17 7.91 -13.93
C GLY A 58 -3.22 9.27 -13.25
N CYS A 59 -2.50 9.44 -12.13
CA CYS A 59 -2.45 10.71 -11.41
C CYS A 59 -1.04 11.02 -10.89
N GLY A 60 -0.68 12.31 -10.85
CA GLY A 60 0.52 12.80 -10.20
C GLY A 60 0.42 12.82 -8.67
N GLU A 61 1.50 13.21 -7.99
CA GLU A 61 1.57 13.19 -6.52
C GLU A 61 0.56 14.11 -5.86
N GLU A 62 0.45 15.37 -6.28
CA GLU A 62 -0.49 16.35 -5.72
C GLU A 62 -1.94 15.87 -5.86
N ALA A 63 -2.31 15.34 -7.03
CA ALA A 63 -3.65 14.79 -7.26
C ALA A 63 -3.91 13.56 -6.39
N LEU A 64 -2.89 12.72 -6.16
CA LEU A 64 -2.99 11.61 -5.22
C LEU A 64 -3.20 12.11 -3.78
N ARG A 65 -2.45 13.13 -3.33
CA ARG A 65 -2.61 13.70 -1.98
C ARG A 65 -4.04 14.18 -1.73
N GLN A 66 -4.59 14.96 -2.66
CA GLN A 66 -5.97 15.44 -2.59
C GLN A 66 -6.97 14.28 -2.52
N ARG A 67 -6.84 13.30 -3.41
CA ARG A 67 -7.75 12.13 -3.44
C ARG A 67 -7.64 11.26 -2.18
N LEU A 68 -6.44 11.12 -1.59
CA LEU A 68 -6.26 10.38 -0.34
C LEU A 68 -6.84 11.15 0.86
N ASP A 69 -6.77 12.47 0.86
CA ASP A 69 -7.39 13.31 1.89
C ASP A 69 -8.92 13.25 1.83
N GLU A 70 -9.52 13.21 0.64
CA GLU A 70 -10.96 12.96 0.46
C GLU A 70 -11.43 11.60 0.99
N LEU A 71 -10.49 10.67 1.22
CA LEU A 71 -10.71 9.34 1.74
C LEU A 71 -10.24 9.18 3.20
N ARG A 72 -9.89 10.28 3.87
CA ARG A 72 -9.36 10.25 5.24
C ARG A 72 -10.32 9.62 6.25
N ASP A 73 -11.62 9.86 6.08
CA ASP A 73 -12.66 9.34 6.98
C ASP A 73 -13.02 7.87 6.69
N ASP A 74 -12.39 7.24 5.70
CA ASP A 74 -12.59 5.82 5.43
C ASP A 74 -11.84 4.96 6.47
N PRO A 75 -12.53 4.20 7.33
CA PRO A 75 -11.90 3.41 8.36
C PRO A 75 -10.98 2.32 7.79
N GLY A 76 -11.28 1.80 6.59
CA GLY A 76 -10.46 0.83 5.88
C GLY A 76 -9.13 1.39 5.38
N LEU A 77 -9.02 2.71 5.29
CA LEU A 77 -7.81 3.44 4.90
C LEU A 77 -7.15 4.17 6.08
N SER A 78 -7.59 3.90 7.30
CA SER A 78 -6.86 4.34 8.48
C SER A 78 -5.46 3.72 8.50
N SER A 79 -4.48 4.50 8.95
CA SER A 79 -3.09 4.06 9.08
C SER A 79 -2.96 2.77 9.91
N PHE A 80 -3.79 2.64 10.94
CA PHE A 80 -3.86 1.46 11.80
C PHE A 80 -4.44 0.22 11.09
N ALA A 81 -5.51 0.37 10.30
CA ALA A 81 -6.06 -0.74 9.53
C ALA A 81 -5.04 -1.24 8.48
N LEU A 82 -4.40 -0.31 7.76
CA LEU A 82 -3.44 -0.63 6.70
C LEU A 82 -2.23 -1.40 7.22
N ILE A 83 -1.60 -0.94 8.32
CA ILE A 83 -0.45 -1.67 8.90
C ILE A 83 -0.84 -3.06 9.38
N THR A 84 -2.06 -3.23 9.90
CA THR A 84 -2.57 -4.51 10.38
C THR A 84 -2.75 -5.49 9.23
N VAL A 85 -3.34 -5.06 8.11
CA VAL A 85 -3.52 -5.88 6.90
C VAL A 85 -2.17 -6.27 6.31
N VAL A 86 -1.24 -5.32 6.16
CA VAL A 86 0.11 -5.58 5.61
C VAL A 86 0.84 -6.66 6.41
N ARG A 87 0.84 -6.53 7.74
CA ARG A 87 1.45 -7.52 8.64
C ARG A 87 0.76 -8.88 8.55
N ALA A 88 -0.57 -8.91 8.46
CA ALA A 88 -1.34 -10.14 8.35
C ALA A 88 -1.05 -10.90 7.04
N GLU A 89 -1.01 -10.20 5.90
CA GLU A 89 -0.68 -10.80 4.60
C GLU A 89 0.74 -11.37 4.58
N ARG A 90 1.71 -10.64 5.15
CA ARG A 90 3.09 -11.10 5.26
C ARG A 90 3.22 -12.36 6.10
N ARG A 91 2.57 -12.40 7.27
CA ARG A 91 2.53 -13.63 8.10
C ARG A 91 2.01 -14.81 7.29
N ARG A 92 0.88 -14.65 6.57
CA ARG A 92 0.33 -15.71 5.71
C ARG A 92 1.31 -16.19 4.64
N ARG A 93 2.05 -15.28 3.99
CA ARG A 93 3.09 -15.64 3.01
C ARG A 93 4.26 -16.41 3.65
N ARG A 94 4.71 -15.99 4.83
CA ARG A 94 5.77 -16.69 5.58
C ARG A 94 5.34 -18.09 6.03
N PHE A 95 4.10 -18.25 6.50
CA PHE A 95 3.55 -19.57 6.86
C PHE A 95 3.35 -20.48 5.64
N ARG A 96 2.94 -19.95 4.47
CA ARG A 96 2.86 -20.75 3.24
C ARG A 96 4.22 -21.27 2.79
N LEU A 97 5.27 -20.46 2.89
CA LEU A 97 6.63 -20.87 2.54
C LEU A 97 7.25 -21.82 3.59
N GLY A 98 7.00 -21.58 4.87
CA GLY A 98 7.48 -22.45 5.97
C GLY A 98 6.76 -23.80 6.06
N GLY A 99 5.45 -23.84 5.75
CA GLY A 99 4.65 -25.07 5.78
C GLY A 99 4.96 -26.06 4.65
N LEU A 100 5.61 -25.60 3.57
CA LEU A 100 6.11 -26.46 2.50
C LEU A 100 7.42 -27.20 2.89
N VAL A 101 8.16 -26.68 3.86
CA VAL A 101 9.43 -27.27 4.33
C VAL A 101 9.18 -28.38 5.36
N TRP A 102 8.01 -28.42 6.00
CA TRP A 102 7.67 -29.38 7.06
C TRP A 102 6.92 -30.64 6.58
N ARG A 103 6.79 -30.87 5.26
CA ARG A 103 6.24 -32.12 4.69
C ARG A 103 7.29 -32.96 3.97
N ARG A 104 8.52 -32.99 4.49
CA ARG A 104 9.56 -33.93 4.04
C ARG A 104 10.49 -34.26 5.21
N ALA A 105 9.96 -35.02 6.16
CA ALA A 105 10.73 -35.82 7.11
C ALA A 105 9.99 -37.14 7.28
#